data_AF-A0A654DTX7-F1
#
_entry.id   AF-A0A654DTX7-F1
#
_cell.length_a   1.000
_cell.length_b   1.000
_cell.length_c   1.000
_cell.angle_alpha   90.00
_cell.angle_beta   90.00
_cell.angle_gamma   90.00
#
_symmetry.space_group_name_H-M   'P 1'
#
loop_
_entity.id
_entity.type
_entity.pdbx_description
1 polymer ?
#
loop_
_entity_poly.entity_id
_entity_poly.type
_entity_poly.pdbx_seq_one_letter_code
_entity_poly.pdbx_strand_id
1 'polypeptide(L)' 'MEQPKENQPNNPLHGIKLVTILEHLEARYGWEGLGSRIRIKCFTDNPSIKSSLTFLRKTPWARTKVEELYLRSIRKK' A
#
# COMPACT_ATOMS: atom_id res chain seq x y z
N MET A 1 -5.16 5.32 25.35
CA MET A 1 -5.08 6.14 24.13
C MET A 1 -5.07 5.18 22.94
N GLU A 2 -6.08 5.34 22.09
CA GLU A 2 -6.39 4.71 20.77
C GLU A 2 -5.23 4.05 20.00
N GLN A 3 -5.32 2.85 19.36
CA GLN A 3 -6.39 1.88 19.12
C GLN A 3 -5.81 0.44 18.98
N PRO A 4 -6.52 -0.63 19.42
CA PRO A 4 -6.10 -2.02 19.26
C PRO A 4 -6.83 -2.71 18.09
N LYS A 5 -6.11 -3.28 17.11
CA LYS A 5 -6.68 -4.24 16.12
C LYS A 5 -5.67 -5.30 15.69
N GLU A 6 -5.23 -6.11 16.64
CA GLU A 6 -4.82 -7.49 16.36
C GLU A 6 -6.08 -8.37 16.43
N ASN A 7 -6.49 -8.94 15.28
CA ASN A 7 -7.13 -10.26 15.16
C ASN A 7 -7.78 -10.43 13.78
N GLN A 8 -7.13 -11.19 12.89
CA GLN A 8 -7.80 -12.14 11.99
C GLN A 8 -6.84 -13.32 11.73
N PRO A 9 -7.11 -14.52 12.25
CA PRO A 9 -6.18 -15.67 12.22
C PRO A 9 -6.36 -16.62 11.01
N ASN A 10 -6.88 -16.18 9.85
CA ASN A 10 -7.09 -17.08 8.69
C ASN A 10 -7.18 -16.34 7.35
N ASN A 11 -6.04 -16.05 6.71
CA ASN A 11 -5.95 -16.14 5.23
C ASN A 11 -4.49 -15.94 4.77
N PRO A 12 -3.73 -17.03 4.56
CA PRO A 12 -2.32 -16.92 4.19
C PRO A 12 -2.06 -16.44 2.76
N LEU A 13 -2.96 -16.56 1.78
CA LEU A 13 -2.65 -16.15 0.38
C LEU A 13 -3.86 -15.92 -0.57
N HIS A 14 -5.11 -15.83 -0.10
CA HIS A 14 -6.25 -15.87 -1.01
C HIS A 14 -6.60 -14.49 -1.63
N GLY A 15 -6.04 -14.19 -2.82
CA GLY A 15 -6.45 -13.07 -3.68
C GLY A 15 -5.97 -11.70 -3.18
N ILE A 16 -4.66 -11.47 -3.22
CA ILE A 16 -4.03 -10.22 -2.78
C ILE A 16 -4.66 -9.03 -3.52
N LYS A 17 -5.46 -8.23 -2.79
CA LYS A 17 -6.10 -7.03 -3.33
C LYS A 17 -5.09 -5.89 -3.32
N LEU A 18 -5.29 -4.91 -4.20
CA LEU A 18 -4.49 -3.67 -4.24
C LEU A 18 -4.45 -2.97 -2.87
N VAL A 19 -5.51 -3.14 -2.05
CA VAL A 19 -5.58 -2.65 -0.67
C VAL A 19 -4.54 -3.31 0.22
N THR A 20 -4.42 -4.64 0.16
CA THR A 20 -3.45 -5.41 0.96
C THR A 20 -2.02 -5.08 0.58
N ILE A 21 -1.76 -4.90 -0.73
CA ILE A 21 -0.45 -4.46 -1.21
C ILE A 21 -0.08 -3.12 -0.58
N LEU A 22 -1.01 -2.18 -0.61
CA LEU A 22 -0.78 -0.84 -0.12
C LEU A 22 -0.63 -0.81 1.40
N GLU A 23 -1.49 -1.51 2.16
CA GLU A 23 -1.37 -1.67 3.62
C GLU A 23 -0.02 -2.29 4.00
N HIS A 24 0.45 -3.29 3.25
CA HIS A 24 1.76 -3.90 3.52
C HIS A 24 2.92 -2.94 3.26
N LEU A 25 2.85 -2.16 2.17
CA LEU A 25 3.87 -1.18 1.85
C LEU A 25 3.87 0.01 2.81
N GLU A 26 2.69 0.47 3.23
CA GLU A 26 2.53 1.48 4.27
C GLU A 26 3.13 0.97 5.59
N ALA A 27 2.75 -0.22 6.05
CA ALA A 27 3.25 -0.77 7.31
C ALA A 27 4.78 -0.95 7.30
N ARG A 28 5.39 -1.15 6.13
CA ARG A 28 6.84 -1.39 5.99
C ARG A 28 7.67 -0.13 5.70
N TYR A 29 7.15 0.80 4.90
CA TYR A 29 7.89 1.98 4.43
C TYR A 29 7.28 3.31 4.88
N GLY A 30 6.04 3.30 5.35
CA GLY A 30 5.27 4.51 5.62
C GLY A 30 4.88 5.27 4.35
N TRP A 31 3.97 6.23 4.51
CA TRP A 31 3.52 7.10 3.42
C TRP A 31 4.64 7.99 2.88
N GLU A 32 5.56 8.46 3.73
CA GLU A 32 6.71 9.26 3.31
C GLU A 32 7.67 8.45 2.42
N GLY A 33 7.97 7.20 2.81
CA GLY A 33 8.81 6.31 2.01
C GLY A 33 8.15 5.94 0.68
N LEU A 34 6.83 5.73 0.69
CA LEU A 34 6.03 5.54 -0.51
C LEU A 34 6.03 6.78 -1.41
N GLY A 35 5.83 7.98 -0.87
CA GLY A 35 5.84 9.24 -1.60
C GLY A 35 7.21 9.58 -2.20
N SER A 36 8.29 9.19 -1.53
CA SER A 36 9.66 9.34 -2.03
C SER A 36 9.95 8.44 -3.23
N ARG A 37 9.42 7.20 -3.21
CA ARG A 37 9.59 6.22 -4.31
C ARG A 37 8.59 6.41 -5.45
N ILE A 38 7.37 6.78 -5.10
CA ILE A 38 6.23 6.99 -5.99
C ILE A 38 5.73 8.39 -5.71
N ARG A 39 6.22 9.35 -6.50
CA ARG A 39 5.98 10.78 -6.32
C ARG A 39 4.57 11.17 -6.76
N ILE A 40 3.56 10.65 -6.05
CA ILE A 40 2.14 10.95 -6.26
C ILE A 40 1.60 11.77 -5.09
N LYS A 41 0.78 12.76 -5.41
CA LYS A 41 0.13 13.64 -4.42
C LYS A 41 -0.67 12.86 -3.37
N CYS A 42 -1.19 11.70 -3.74
CA CYS A 42 -2.00 10.88 -2.84
C CYS A 42 -1.25 10.44 -1.57
N PHE A 43 0.07 10.23 -1.64
CA PHE A 43 0.87 9.81 -0.50
C PHE A 43 1.39 10.97 0.35
N THR A 44 1.40 12.20 -0.19
CA THR A 44 1.94 13.39 0.50
C THR A 44 0.85 14.31 1.07
N ASP A 45 -0.30 14.38 0.42
CA ASP A 45 -1.35 15.37 0.71
C ASP A 45 -2.48 14.79 1.57
N ASN A 46 -2.92 13.57 1.26
CA ASN A 46 -3.96 12.85 2.00
C ASN A 46 -3.66 11.34 2.03
N PRO A 47 -2.61 10.93 2.78
CA PRO A 47 -2.19 9.55 2.87
C PRO A 47 -3.27 8.69 3.53
N SER A 48 -4.07 8.03 2.70
CA SER A 48 -5.09 7.10 3.15
C SER A 48 -5.27 6.00 2.14
N ILE A 49 -5.52 4.79 2.64
CA ILE A 49 -5.77 3.59 1.83
C ILE A 49 -6.90 3.82 0.83
N LYS A 50 -8.04 4.39 1.26
CA LYS A 50 -9.20 4.62 0.37
C LYS A 50 -8.91 5.65 -0.73
N SER A 51 -8.22 6.74 -0.38
CA SER A 51 -7.83 7.80 -1.32
C SER A 51 -6.87 7.25 -2.38
N SER A 52 -5.88 6.47 -1.92
CA SER A 52 -4.89 5.81 -2.75
C SER A 52 -5.52 4.82 -3.71
N LEU A 53 -6.41 3.95 -3.24
CA LEU A 53 -7.12 3.02 -4.13
C LEU A 53 -7.94 3.72 -5.20
N THR A 54 -8.61 4.82 -4.84
CA THR A 54 -9.36 5.64 -5.80
C THR A 54 -8.44 6.27 -6.84
N PHE A 55 -7.26 6.74 -6.41
CA PHE A 55 -6.23 7.28 -7.29
C PHE A 55 -5.64 6.20 -8.22
N LEU A 56 -5.25 5.05 -7.68
CA LEU A 56 -4.67 3.94 -8.44
C LEU A 56 -5.64 3.36 -9.48
N ARG A 57 -6.97 3.48 -9.27
CA ARG A 57 -7.99 3.15 -10.29
C ARG A 57 -8.03 4.16 -11.44
N LYS A 58 -7.79 5.43 -11.16
CA LYS A 58 -7.75 6.52 -12.17
C LYS A 58 -6.38 6.60 -12.87
N THR A 59 -5.33 6.08 -12.25
CA THR A 59 -3.94 6.24 -12.69
C THR A 59 -3.24 4.88 -12.76
N PRO A 60 -3.35 4.16 -13.89
CA PRO A 60 -2.86 2.79 -14.02
C PRO A 60 -1.34 2.68 -13.88
N TRP A 61 -0.56 3.66 -14.32
CA TRP A 61 0.91 3.62 -14.15
C TRP A 61 1.32 3.64 -12.67
N ALA A 62 0.57 4.34 -11.82
CA ALA A 62 0.84 4.41 -10.38
C ALA A 62 0.54 3.07 -9.72
N ARG A 63 -0.53 2.39 -10.17
CA ARG A 63 -0.86 1.02 -9.78
C ARG A 63 0.31 0.06 -10.06
N THR A 64 0.84 0.09 -11.28
CA THR A 64 2.00 -0.74 -11.66
C THR A 64 3.21 -0.46 -10.77
N LYS A 65 3.48 0.81 -10.43
CA LYS A 65 4.58 1.17 -9.52
C LYS A 65 4.40 0.63 -8.10
N VAL A 66 3.18 0.69 -7.57
CA VAL A 66 2.85 0.13 -6.25
C VAL A 66 3.02 -1.39 -6.25
N GLU A 67 2.53 -2.08 -7.28
CA GLU A 67 2.70 -3.53 -7.45
C GLU A 67 4.18 -3.92 -7.61
N GLU A 68 4.96 -3.20 -8.41
CA GLU A 68 6.40 -3.44 -8.56
C GLU A 68 7.15 -3.26 -7.24
N LEU A 69 6.76 -2.24 -6.46
CA LEU A 69 7.37 -1.99 -5.15
C LEU A 69 7.05 -3.11 -4.16
N TYR A 70 5.83 -3.63 -4.20
CA TYR A 70 5.43 -4.78 -3.40
C TYR A 70 6.21 -6.03 -3.79
N LEU A 71 6.32 -6.32 -5.09
CA LEU A 71 7.14 -7.41 -5.60
C LEU A 71 8.59 -7.29 -5.11
N ARG A 72 9.19 -6.09 -5.16
CA ARG A 72 10.54 -5.85 -4.61
C ARG A 72 10.63 -6.08 -3.11
N SER A 73 9.58 -5.72 -2.37
CA SER A 73 9.51 -5.89 -0.93
C SER A 73 9.43 -7.36 -0.49
N ILE A 74 8.71 -8.19 -1.26
CA ILE A 74 8.60 -9.63 -1.03
C ILE A 74 9.79 -10.43 -1.59
N ARG A 75 10.42 -9.97 -2.67
CA ARG A 75 11.59 -10.65 -3.29
C ARG A 75 12.86 -10.56 -2.44
N LYS A 76 12.94 -9.61 -1.52
CA LYS A 76 14.10 -9.38 -0.63
C LYS A 76 14.03 -10.21 0.67
N LYS A 77 13.28 -11.31 0.67
CA LYS A 77 13.17 -12.23 1.80
C LYS A 77 14.18 -13.36 1.69
#